data_AF-A0A662BQ53-F1
#
_entry.id   AF-A0A662BQ53-F1
#
_cell.length_a   1.000
_cell.length_b   1.000
_cell.length_c   1.000
_cell.angle_alpha   90.00
_cell.angle_beta   90.00
_cell.angle_gamma   90.00
#
_symmetry.space_group_name_H-M   'P 1'
#
loop_
_entity.id
_entity.type
_entity.pdbx_description
1 polymer ?
#
loop_
_entity_poly.entity_id
_entity_poly.type
_entity_poly.pdbx_seq_one_letter_code
_entity_poly.pdbx_strand_id
1 'polypeptide(L)'
;MSILEDKIKKNRQHYDVHEPDEGHIERFASKLDEKLHTSERKHRRPVWRIAATIALVATISALLIFQYSDNSSTVQAGQMSDELSQVVDHYNRLTDQKLGDISNCAASNEEAAKIDEMARVQLEELEKDAGVLQEELIRDDSNDRVYGALVNNYRTRIKILDNIIAKICQL
;
A
#
# COMPACT_ATOMS: atom_id res chain seq x y z
N MET A 1 -34.80 18.30 -41.34
CA MET A 1 -35.02 19.50 -40.52
C MET A 1 -36.02 19.15 -39.43
N SER A 2 -35.83 19.68 -38.23
CA SER A 2 -36.77 19.46 -37.11
C SER A 2 -38.05 20.27 -37.33
N ILE A 3 -39.20 19.74 -36.92
CA ILE A 3 -40.50 20.46 -36.95
C ILE A 3 -40.40 21.82 -36.25
N LEU A 4 -39.55 21.92 -35.22
CA LEU A 4 -39.27 23.16 -34.50
C LEU A 4 -38.52 24.17 -35.36
N GLU A 5 -37.53 23.71 -36.12
CA GLU A 5 -36.72 24.56 -37.00
C GLU A 5 -37.58 25.19 -38.10
N ASP A 6 -38.46 24.40 -38.71
CA ASP A 6 -39.40 24.88 -39.73
C ASP A 6 -40.39 25.90 -39.16
N LYS A 7 -40.89 25.68 -37.93
CA LYS A 7 -41.78 26.62 -37.24
C LYS A 7 -41.08 27.93 -36.91
N ILE A 8 -39.82 27.89 -36.46
CA ILE A 8 -39.05 29.10 -36.15
C ILE A 8 -38.77 29.90 -37.43
N LYS A 9 -38.33 29.23 -38.50
CA LYS A 9 -38.05 29.88 -39.79
C LYS A 9 -39.30 30.53 -40.40
N LYS A 10 -40.45 29.83 -40.39
CA LYS A 10 -41.71 30.36 -40.95
C LYS A 10 -42.26 31.57 -40.19
N ASN A 11 -41.96 31.70 -38.91
CA ASN A 11 -42.47 32.78 -38.06
C ASN A 11 -41.40 33.81 -37.69
N ARG A 12 -40.26 33.83 -38.38
CA ARG A 12 -39.11 34.69 -38.06
C ARG A 12 -39.46 36.18 -37.94
N GLN A 13 -40.36 36.66 -38.80
CA GLN A 13 -40.83 38.05 -38.80
C GLN A 13 -41.57 38.44 -37.51
N HIS A 14 -42.08 37.47 -36.74
CA HIS A 14 -42.73 37.70 -35.44
C HIS A 14 -41.75 37.65 -34.27
N TYR A 15 -40.53 37.15 -34.48
CA TYR A 15 -39.51 37.03 -33.43
C TYR A 15 -38.46 38.14 -33.52
N ASP A 16 -38.11 38.58 -34.73
CA ASP A 16 -37.10 39.62 -34.97
C ASP A 16 -37.75 41.03 -35.01
N VAL A 17 -38.66 41.33 -34.07
CA VAL A 17 -39.46 42.57 -34.04
C VAL A 17 -38.71 43.74 -33.40
N HIS A 18 -37.82 43.45 -32.45
CA HIS A 18 -37.08 44.44 -31.68
C HIS A 18 -35.60 44.10 -31.66
N GLU A 19 -34.76 45.12 -31.86
CA GLU A 19 -33.33 45.02 -31.63
C GLU A 19 -33.04 45.33 -30.14
N PRO A 20 -31.99 44.75 -29.54
CA PRO A 20 -31.62 45.08 -28.16
C PRO A 20 -31.33 46.57 -28.00
N ASP A 21 -31.60 47.10 -26.81
CA ASP A 21 -31.25 48.48 -26.46
C ASP A 21 -29.75 48.75 -26.66
N GLU A 22 -29.43 50.00 -27.01
CA GLU A 22 -28.03 50.45 -27.13
C GLU A 22 -27.22 50.08 -25.88
N GLY A 23 -25.97 49.64 -26.11
CA GLY A 23 -25.11 49.16 -25.03
C GLY A 23 -25.31 47.69 -24.63
N HIS A 24 -26.29 46.97 -25.21
CA HIS A 24 -26.53 45.57 -24.86
C HIS A 24 -25.33 44.68 -25.18
N ILE A 25 -24.68 44.88 -26.33
CA ILE A 25 -23.53 44.08 -26.75
C ILE A 25 -22.36 44.30 -25.80
N GLU A 26 -22.12 45.53 -25.38
CA GLU A 26 -21.07 45.91 -24.44
C GLU A 26 -21.33 45.32 -23.04
N ARG A 27 -22.58 45.38 -22.55
CA ARG A 27 -22.98 44.73 -21.29
C ARG A 27 -22.83 43.20 -21.37
N PHE A 28 -23.18 42.61 -22.51
CA PHE A 28 -23.02 41.17 -22.74
C PHE A 28 -21.54 40.76 -22.77
N ALA A 29 -20.71 41.49 -23.50
CA ALA A 29 -19.27 41.27 -23.59
C ALA A 29 -18.60 41.42 -22.21
N SER A 30 -18.98 42.43 -21.43
CA SER A 30 -18.47 42.62 -20.06
C SER A 30 -18.83 41.45 -19.13
N LYS A 31 -20.07 40.95 -19.19
CA LYS A 31 -20.48 39.76 -18.40
C LYS A 31 -19.81 38.48 -18.88
N LEU A 32 -19.53 38.37 -20.18
CA LEU A 32 -18.84 37.22 -20.76
C LEU A 32 -17.38 37.21 -20.33
N ASP A 33 -16.73 38.37 -20.35
CA ASP A 33 -15.36 38.57 -19.87
C ASP A 33 -15.25 38.22 -18.38
N GLU A 34 -16.16 38.71 -17.54
CA GLU A 34 -16.19 38.38 -16.10
C GLU A 34 -16.31 36.86 -15.83
N LYS A 35 -17.10 36.15 -16.65
CA LYS A 35 -17.29 34.69 -16.51
C LYS A 35 -16.17 33.85 -17.08
N LEU A 36 -15.53 34.29 -18.17
CA LEU A 36 -14.42 33.58 -18.80
C LEU A 36 -13.07 33.91 -18.14
N HIS A 37 -12.95 35.11 -17.55
CA HIS A 37 -11.81 35.57 -16.77
C HIS A 37 -12.00 35.38 -15.27
N THR A 38 -12.87 34.46 -14.83
CA THR A 38 -12.67 33.85 -13.51
C THR A 38 -11.34 33.12 -13.57
N SER A 39 -10.27 33.85 -13.21
CA SER A 39 -8.91 33.38 -13.04
C SER A 39 -8.97 31.91 -12.67
N GLU A 40 -8.53 31.04 -13.58
CA GLU A 40 -8.06 29.69 -13.28
C GLU A 40 -7.46 29.76 -11.88
N ARG A 41 -8.20 29.27 -10.87
CA ARG A 41 -7.74 29.33 -9.49
C ARG A 41 -6.52 28.45 -9.51
N LYS A 42 -5.34 29.07 -9.61
CA LYS A 42 -4.06 28.39 -9.76
C LYS A 42 -3.96 27.46 -8.56
N HIS A 43 -4.27 26.19 -8.79
CA HIS A 43 -4.37 25.22 -7.73
C HIS A 43 -2.94 25.02 -7.26
N ARG A 44 -2.53 25.76 -6.22
CA ARG A 44 -1.21 25.60 -5.62
C ARG A 44 -1.16 24.18 -5.10
N ARG A 45 -0.50 23.29 -5.85
CA ARG A 45 -0.20 21.94 -5.39
C ARG A 45 0.54 22.09 -4.06
N PRO A 46 0.12 21.39 -3.00
CA PRO A 46 0.74 21.55 -1.69
C PRO A 46 2.16 20.98 -1.74
N VAL A 47 3.13 21.86 -1.97
CA VAL A 47 4.57 21.54 -2.03
C VAL A 47 5.05 20.90 -0.72
N TRP A 48 4.33 21.13 0.38
CA TRP A 48 4.58 20.49 1.68
C TRP A 48 4.38 18.96 1.66
N ARG A 49 3.53 18.42 0.76
CA ARG A 49 3.39 16.96 0.59
C ARG A 49 4.65 16.33 0.01
N ILE A 50 5.43 17.08 -0.79
CA ILE A 50 6.70 16.61 -1.36
C ILE A 50 7.79 16.64 -0.28
N ALA A 51 7.80 17.65 0.59
CA ALA A 51 8.74 17.70 1.71
C ALA A 51 8.49 16.55 2.71
N ALA A 52 7.23 16.22 2.99
CA ALA A 52 6.89 15.11 3.89
C ALA A 52 7.34 13.74 3.36
N THR A 53 7.22 13.49 2.05
CA THR A 53 7.67 12.22 1.46
C THR A 53 9.19 12.09 1.46
N ILE A 54 9.92 13.17 1.15
CA ILE A 54 11.39 13.17 1.20
C ILE A 54 11.89 12.96 2.64
N ALA A 55 11.28 13.64 3.63
CA ALA A 55 11.62 13.46 5.04
C ALA A 55 11.35 12.03 5.50
N LEU A 56 10.20 11.44 5.14
CA LEU A 56 9.84 10.08 5.49
C LEU A 56 10.83 9.07 4.89
N VAL A 57 11.15 9.17 3.60
CA VAL A 57 12.14 8.31 2.95
C VAL A 57 13.51 8.46 3.61
N ALA A 58 13.97 9.69 3.86
CA ALA A 58 15.26 9.93 4.51
C ALA A 58 15.32 9.36 5.94
N THR A 59 14.24 9.47 6.72
CA THR A 59 14.18 8.89 8.07
C THR A 59 14.21 7.37 8.04
N ILE A 60 13.49 6.73 7.11
CA ILE A 60 13.51 5.26 6.96
C ILE A 60 14.90 4.81 6.52
N SER A 61 15.51 5.48 5.54
CA SER A 61 16.87 5.18 5.09
C SER A 61 17.90 5.35 6.20
N ALA A 62 17.80 6.41 7.01
CA ALA A 62 18.69 6.61 8.15
C ALA A 62 18.52 5.53 9.22
N LEU A 63 17.29 5.15 9.57
CA LEU A 63 17.01 4.08 10.53
C LEU A 63 17.59 2.74 10.07
N LEU A 64 17.50 2.42 8.77
CA LEU A 64 18.11 1.23 8.21
C LEU A 64 19.64 1.28 8.35
N ILE A 65 20.28 2.39 7.97
CA ILE A 65 21.75 2.53 8.06
C ILE A 65 22.23 2.41 9.52
N PHE A 66 21.54 3.03 10.47
CA PHE A 66 21.88 2.94 11.90
C PHE A 66 21.67 1.52 12.47
N GLN A 67 20.67 0.77 12.00
CA GLN A 67 20.49 -0.63 12.40
C GLN A 67 21.59 -1.56 11.83
N TYR A 68 22.23 -1.18 10.72
CA TYR A 68 23.25 -2.00 10.07
C TYR A 68 24.70 -1.56 10.38
N SER A 69 24.92 -0.46 11.12
CA SER A 69 26.28 0.05 11.35
C SER A 69 26.99 -0.51 12.57
N ASP A 70 26.32 -1.28 13.42
CA ASP A 70 26.89 -1.74 14.68
C ASP A 70 26.57 -3.21 14.87
N ASN A 71 27.37 -4.10 14.28
CA ASN A 71 27.51 -5.51 14.65
C ASN A 71 28.76 -6.07 13.95
N SER A 72 29.93 -5.84 14.55
CA SER A 72 31.12 -6.65 14.29
C SER A 72 31.38 -7.50 15.52
N SER A 73 30.59 -8.55 15.69
CA SER A 73 30.81 -9.55 16.73
C SER A 73 31.40 -10.78 16.06
N THR A 74 32.66 -11.07 16.33
CA THR A 74 33.31 -12.29 15.83
C THR A 74 32.78 -13.47 16.63
N VAL A 75 31.64 -14.01 16.22
CA VAL A 75 31.05 -15.20 16.82
C VAL A 75 31.68 -16.44 16.20
N GLN A 76 31.97 -17.43 17.04
CA GLN A 76 32.62 -18.68 16.63
C GLN A 76 31.61 -19.52 15.83
N ALA A 77 31.96 -19.83 14.58
CA ALA A 77 31.19 -20.60 13.59
C ALA A 77 30.41 -21.81 14.17
N GLY A 78 30.97 -22.52 15.14
CA GLY A 78 30.32 -23.68 15.76
C GLY A 78 29.15 -23.42 16.73
N GLN A 79 29.04 -22.23 17.33
CA GLN A 79 27.93 -21.92 18.27
C GLN A 79 26.69 -21.36 17.55
N MET A 80 26.90 -20.64 16.45
CA MET A 80 25.80 -20.04 15.68
C MET A 80 24.92 -21.09 15.01
N SER A 81 25.46 -22.25 14.62
CA SER A 81 24.66 -23.31 13.97
C SER A 81 23.64 -23.95 14.92
N ASP A 82 24.02 -24.22 16.17
CA ASP A 82 23.13 -24.76 17.21
C ASP A 82 22.05 -23.74 17.61
N GLU A 83 22.43 -22.46 17.72
CA GLU A 83 21.51 -21.36 18.01
C GLU A 83 20.54 -21.11 16.84
N LEU A 84 21.04 -21.17 15.60
CA LEU A 84 20.24 -21.07 14.39
C LEU A 84 19.20 -22.18 14.30
N SER A 85 19.58 -23.44 14.57
CA SER A 85 18.65 -24.57 14.59
C SER A 85 17.52 -24.33 15.59
N GLN A 86 17.84 -23.87 16.80
CA GLN A 86 16.83 -23.59 17.82
C GLN A 86 15.86 -22.48 17.39
N VAL A 87 16.36 -21.44 16.73
CA VAL A 87 15.53 -20.34 16.20
C VAL A 87 14.60 -20.85 15.09
N VAL A 88 15.12 -21.62 14.13
CA VAL A 88 14.33 -22.22 13.06
C VAL A 88 13.22 -23.11 13.63
N ASP A 89 13.56 -24.01 14.56
CA ASP A 89 12.61 -24.91 15.20
C ASP A 89 11.56 -24.17 16.03
N HIS A 90 11.96 -23.09 16.72
CA HIS A 90 11.04 -22.26 17.47
C HIS A 90 9.99 -21.61 16.56
N TYR A 91 10.43 -20.93 15.49
CA TYR A 91 9.51 -20.21 14.62
C TYR A 91 8.67 -21.12 13.72
N ASN A 92 9.18 -22.30 13.33
CA ASN A 92 8.37 -23.30 12.62
C ASN A 92 7.24 -23.80 13.51
N ARG A 93 7.55 -24.21 14.76
CA ARG A 93 6.51 -24.62 15.73
C ARG A 93 5.51 -23.51 16.02
N LEU A 94 5.98 -22.27 16.15
CA LEU A 94 5.10 -21.12 16.38
C LEU A 94 4.19 -20.84 15.17
N THR A 95 4.70 -21.03 13.96
CA THR A 95 3.92 -20.91 12.73
C THR A 95 2.83 -21.98 12.67
N ASP A 96 3.19 -23.24 12.93
CA ASP A 96 2.24 -24.36 12.95
C ASP A 96 1.17 -24.16 14.02
N GLN A 97 1.56 -23.68 15.21
CA GLN A 97 0.62 -23.34 16.26
C GLN A 97 -0.38 -22.26 15.79
N LYS A 98 0.11 -21.17 15.17
CA LYS A 98 -0.77 -20.09 14.72
C LYS A 98 -1.68 -20.48 13.57
N LEU A 99 -1.22 -21.32 12.64
CA LEU A 99 -2.08 -21.91 11.63
C LEU A 99 -3.17 -22.79 12.29
N GLY A 100 -2.80 -23.56 13.32
CA GLY A 100 -3.77 -24.29 14.16
C GLY A 100 -4.79 -23.38 14.85
N ASP A 101 -4.36 -22.22 15.35
CA ASP A 101 -5.24 -21.25 16.02
C ASP A 101 -6.33 -20.68 15.09
N ILE A 102 -6.12 -20.70 13.76
CA ILE A 102 -7.16 -20.32 12.78
C ILE A 102 -8.42 -21.18 12.98
N SER A 103 -8.25 -22.48 13.22
CA SER A 103 -9.37 -23.41 13.44
C SER A 103 -10.14 -23.15 14.73
N ASN A 104 -9.49 -22.51 15.73
CA ASN A 104 -10.12 -22.19 17.01
C ASN A 104 -11.07 -20.97 16.92
N CYS A 105 -10.86 -20.08 15.95
CA CYS A 105 -11.66 -18.86 15.79
C CYS A 105 -12.62 -18.89 14.61
N ALA A 106 -12.43 -19.75 13.62
CA ALA A 106 -13.30 -19.82 12.46
C ALA A 106 -14.72 -20.32 12.82
N ALA A 107 -15.76 -19.77 12.17
CA ALA A 107 -17.15 -20.15 12.48
C ALA A 107 -17.53 -21.56 11.97
N SER A 108 -16.75 -22.13 11.05
CA SER A 108 -16.94 -23.48 10.53
C SER A 108 -15.64 -24.09 10.01
N ASN A 109 -15.60 -25.42 9.88
CA ASN A 109 -14.45 -26.13 9.30
C ASN A 109 -14.18 -25.72 7.84
N GLU A 110 -15.21 -25.41 7.05
CA GLU A 110 -15.04 -24.97 5.67
C GLU A 110 -14.39 -23.58 5.59
N GLU A 111 -14.80 -22.67 6.48
CA GLU A 111 -14.21 -21.34 6.58
C GLU A 111 -12.77 -21.41 7.10
N ALA A 112 -12.51 -22.23 8.12
CA ALA A 112 -11.16 -22.49 8.63
C ALA A 112 -10.22 -22.95 7.52
N ALA A 113 -10.66 -23.91 6.69
CA ALA A 113 -9.87 -24.42 5.57
C ALA A 113 -9.57 -23.35 4.51
N LYS A 114 -10.54 -22.47 4.19
CA LYS A 114 -10.31 -21.36 3.24
C LYS A 114 -9.32 -20.34 3.80
N ILE A 115 -9.41 -20.02 5.09
CA ILE A 115 -8.51 -19.06 5.73
C ILE A 115 -7.10 -19.64 5.86
N ASP A 116 -6.96 -20.93 6.21
CA ASP A 116 -5.67 -21.62 6.26
C ASP A 116 -4.98 -21.59 4.90
N GLU A 117 -5.70 -21.93 3.83
CA GLU A 117 -5.16 -21.86 2.47
C GLU A 117 -4.71 -20.44 2.10
N MET A 118 -5.54 -19.44 2.39
CA MET A 118 -5.18 -18.04 2.16
C MET A 118 -3.97 -17.60 2.97
N ALA A 119 -3.82 -18.08 4.21
CA ALA A 119 -2.67 -17.79 5.06
C ALA A 119 -1.41 -18.42 4.45
N ARG A 120 -1.46 -19.69 4.04
CA ARG A 120 -0.34 -20.40 3.40
C ARG A 120 0.13 -19.71 2.12
N VAL A 121 -0.80 -19.28 1.26
CA VAL A 121 -0.47 -18.50 0.06
C VAL A 121 0.25 -17.19 0.40
N GLN A 122 -0.12 -16.50 1.49
CA GLN A 122 0.57 -15.28 1.92
C GLN A 122 1.96 -15.55 2.53
N LEU A 123 2.24 -16.78 2.97
CA LEU A 123 3.53 -17.15 3.57
C LEU A 123 4.51 -17.75 2.55
N GLU A 124 4.05 -18.19 1.37
CA GLU A 124 4.85 -18.94 0.39
C GLU A 124 6.17 -18.24 0.01
N GLU A 125 6.11 -16.95 -0.34
CA GLU A 125 7.31 -16.18 -0.70
C GLU A 125 8.29 -16.05 0.47
N LEU A 126 7.76 -15.83 1.68
CA LEU A 126 8.58 -15.74 2.90
C LEU A 126 9.24 -17.09 3.22
N GLU A 127 8.56 -18.22 3.01
CA GLU A 127 9.12 -19.55 3.22
C GLU A 127 10.24 -19.87 2.24
N LYS A 128 10.06 -19.50 0.98
CA LYS A 128 11.10 -19.62 -0.05
C LYS A 128 12.33 -18.79 0.29
N ASP A 129 12.12 -17.52 0.66
CA ASP A 129 13.21 -16.63 1.06
C ASP A 129 13.95 -17.15 2.29
N ALA A 130 13.22 -17.69 3.28
CA ALA A 130 13.83 -18.31 4.45
C ALA A 130 14.74 -19.50 4.07
N GLY A 131 14.32 -20.32 3.10
CA GLY A 131 15.15 -21.41 2.59
C GLY A 131 16.47 -20.93 1.96
N VAL A 132 16.42 -19.87 1.15
CA VAL A 132 17.61 -19.27 0.55
C VAL A 132 18.55 -18.71 1.62
N LEU A 133 18.01 -17.99 2.61
CA LEU A 133 18.79 -17.41 3.70
C LEU A 133 19.42 -18.50 4.59
N GLN A 134 18.73 -19.63 4.81
CA GLN A 134 19.31 -20.79 5.50
C GLN A 134 20.46 -21.41 4.71
N GLU A 135 20.32 -21.58 3.39
CA GLU A 135 21.41 -22.10 2.55
C GLU A 135 22.63 -21.18 2.56
N GLU A 136 22.43 -19.86 2.60
CA GLU A 136 23.50 -18.89 2.73
C GLU A 136 24.22 -19.02 4.08
N LEU A 137 23.49 -19.18 5.18
CA LEU A 137 24.06 -19.39 6.52
C LEU A 137 24.76 -20.75 6.67
N ILE A 138 24.38 -21.77 5.90
CA ILE A 138 25.13 -23.04 5.87
C ILE A 138 26.51 -22.83 5.23
N ARG A 139 26.64 -21.89 4.28
CA ARG A 139 27.91 -21.58 3.59
C ARG A 139 28.78 -20.59 4.38
N ASP A 140 28.14 -19.66 5.09
CA ASP A 140 28.76 -18.65 5.94
C ASP A 140 27.90 -18.42 7.19
N ASP A 141 28.14 -19.23 8.22
CA ASP A 141 27.37 -19.24 9.46
C ASP A 141 27.58 -17.98 10.31
N SER A 142 28.65 -17.23 10.03
CA SER A 142 29.01 -15.98 10.71
C SER A 142 28.33 -14.74 10.13
N ASN A 143 27.48 -14.90 9.12
CA ASN A 143 26.86 -13.79 8.42
C ASN A 143 25.65 -13.21 9.19
N ASP A 144 25.95 -12.34 10.16
CA ASP A 144 24.95 -11.66 11.00
C ASP A 144 23.85 -10.94 10.20
N ARG A 145 24.16 -10.48 8.99
CA ARG A 145 23.17 -9.83 8.12
C ARG A 145 22.14 -10.82 7.59
N VAL A 146 22.60 -11.98 7.10
CA VAL A 146 21.73 -13.05 6.60
C VAL A 146 20.93 -13.65 7.77
N TYR A 147 21.56 -13.84 8.93
CA TYR A 147 20.89 -14.26 10.16
C TYR A 147 19.77 -13.29 10.56
N GLY A 148 20.07 -11.98 10.60
CA GLY A 148 19.09 -10.94 10.89
C GLY A 148 17.93 -10.91 9.89
N ALA A 149 18.23 -11.11 8.60
CA ALA A 149 17.20 -11.21 7.55
C ALA A 149 16.30 -12.44 7.75
N LEU A 150 16.87 -13.60 8.10
CA LEU A 150 16.13 -14.83 8.37
C LEU A 150 15.21 -14.68 9.59
N VAL A 151 15.73 -14.13 10.70
CA VAL A 151 14.92 -13.85 11.89
C VAL A 151 13.79 -12.86 11.57
N ASN A 152 14.06 -11.82 10.77
CA ASN A 152 13.04 -10.86 10.37
C ASN A 152 11.98 -11.48 9.44
N ASN A 153 12.36 -12.38 8.55
CA ASN A 153 11.44 -13.16 7.73
C ASN A 153 10.46 -13.93 8.62
N TYR A 154 10.97 -14.71 9.58
CA TYR A 154 10.14 -15.43 10.54
C TYR A 154 9.19 -14.51 11.33
N ARG A 155 9.71 -13.40 11.87
CA ARG A 155 8.88 -12.40 12.56
C ARG A 155 7.76 -11.84 11.68
N THR A 156 8.03 -11.69 10.37
CA THR A 156 7.03 -11.22 9.41
C THR A 156 5.95 -12.26 9.16
N ARG A 157 6.32 -13.54 9.02
CA ARG A 157 5.35 -14.66 8.93
C ARG A 157 4.41 -14.66 10.14
N ILE A 158 4.95 -14.53 11.34
CA ILE A 158 4.17 -14.48 12.58
C ILE A 158 3.23 -13.27 12.61
N LYS A 159 3.71 -12.07 12.21
CA LYS A 159 2.86 -10.88 12.13
C LYS A 159 1.70 -11.04 11.15
N ILE A 160 1.92 -11.70 10.01
CA ILE A 160 0.85 -11.96 9.04
C ILE A 160 -0.21 -12.86 9.68
N LEU A 161 0.21 -13.96 10.30
CA LEU A 161 -0.69 -14.88 10.99
C LEU A 161 -1.46 -14.20 12.14
N ASP A 162 -0.78 -13.40 12.96
CA ASP A 162 -1.42 -12.61 14.03
C ASP A 162 -2.49 -11.66 13.48
N ASN A 163 -2.24 -11.00 12.34
CA ASN A 163 -3.22 -10.13 11.71
C ASN A 163 -4.41 -10.89 11.14
N ILE A 164 -4.20 -12.10 10.61
CA ILE A 164 -5.28 -12.96 10.13
C ILE A 164 -6.13 -13.41 11.31
N ILE A 165 -5.51 -13.97 12.35
CA ILE A 165 -6.16 -14.42 13.59
C ILE A 165 -6.95 -13.27 14.23
N ALA A 166 -6.36 -12.08 14.36
CA ALA A 166 -7.04 -10.93 14.94
C ALA A 166 -8.32 -10.54 14.18
N LYS A 167 -8.34 -10.66 12.85
CA LYS A 167 -9.53 -10.35 12.05
C LYS A 167 -10.65 -11.37 12.20
N ILE A 168 -10.31 -12.64 12.38
CA ILE A 168 -11.29 -13.73 12.45
C ILE A 168 -11.79 -13.97 13.87
N CYS A 169 -10.97 -13.70 14.90
CA CYS A 169 -11.38 -13.84 16.30
C CYS A 169 -12.10 -12.60 16.86
N GLN A 170 -12.07 -11.46 16.16
CA GLN A 170 -12.80 -10.23 16.54
C GLN A 170 -14.21 -10.14 15.92
N LEU A 171 -14.59 -11.12 15.10
CA LEU A 171 -15.94 -11.34 14.61
C LEU A 171 -16.72 -12.20 15.61
#